data_AF-A0A8H4XLQ7-F1
#
_entry.id   AF-A0A8H4XLQ7-F1
#
_cell.length_a   1.000
_cell.length_b   1.000
_cell.length_c   1.000
_cell.angle_alpha   90.00
_cell.angle_beta   90.00
_cell.angle_gamma   90.00
#
_symmetry.space_group_name_H-M   'P 1'
#
loop_
_entity.id
_entity.type
_entity.pdbx_description
1 polymer ?
#
loop_
_entity_poly.entity_id
_entity_poly.type
_entity_poly.pdbx_seq_one_letter_code
_entity_poly.pdbx_strand_id
1 'polypeptide(L)'
;MANDHLRLNDFLFRTFYEKGYNTWSALLKQASKDPRIPSASLQVKHLFPQHPCFPIGLELDATGLLTATSTWIPGTASCDLPPFEQPFRIVPRVATPTTLFTSTKSPLPPSVWFEQSDNHLTVLVLAWAYALSARWAVIFPQASPLEYTDSQAEWLDTRTRDNTEAIVDVGNISDNAARWWAAVISPGQGWKASMSCGRYKFMSPWSSALESFPAIRLFSASRSTTPSHQCCPGLERAVQYISDYCTLHSAHDQNRVAFATALMLPLANYDRISVLLPVPRMCTGPSRIRSSAESTEEPIYGRDIRQFDRLLTLSCNPHGVKSILGSIFYEPNVLCNACGPWLQGTATVLQSGLIQNLDILARMFSLRSPHLSFLWLGAIIAGLHRGFLRGPGGLLGLNRIDIHEAAWTGTLISFIQDHVSNSQETLLRSHAGMSSQ
;
A
#
# COMPACT_ATOMS: atom_id res chain seq x y z
N MET A 1 45.00 -11.95 -22.73
CA MET A 1 43.77 -11.32 -22.22
C MET A 1 43.46 -11.99 -20.90
N ALA A 2 43.61 -11.27 -19.79
CA ALA A 2 43.46 -11.83 -18.45
C ALA A 2 42.04 -12.36 -18.24
N ASN A 3 41.93 -13.53 -17.60
CA ASN A 3 40.65 -14.14 -17.20
C ASN A 3 40.01 -13.20 -16.16
N ASP A 4 39.03 -12.40 -16.58
CA ASP A 4 38.24 -11.59 -15.66
C ASP A 4 37.37 -12.53 -14.82
N HIS A 5 37.81 -12.83 -13.59
CA HIS A 5 37.11 -13.71 -12.66
C HIS A 5 35.70 -13.24 -12.30
N LEU A 6 35.36 -11.96 -12.56
CA LEU A 6 34.03 -11.42 -12.35
C LEU A 6 33.11 -11.65 -13.55
N ARG A 7 33.67 -11.87 -14.75
CA ARG A 7 32.91 -12.14 -15.96
C ARG A 7 32.44 -13.59 -15.99
N LEU A 8 31.13 -13.76 -16.02
CA LEU A 8 30.52 -15.07 -16.21
C LEU A 8 30.92 -15.65 -17.57
N ASN A 9 31.21 -16.95 -17.59
CA ASN A 9 31.28 -17.71 -18.83
C ASN A 9 29.87 -18.02 -19.35
N ASP A 10 29.77 -18.44 -20.62
CA ASP A 10 28.48 -18.68 -21.28
C ASP A 10 27.64 -19.75 -20.58
N PHE A 11 28.30 -20.77 -20.01
CA PHE A 11 27.63 -21.82 -19.25
C PHE A 11 26.93 -21.25 -18.01
N LEU A 12 27.65 -20.53 -17.15
CA LEU A 12 27.09 -19.92 -15.94
C LEU A 12 26.03 -18.88 -16.27
N PHE A 13 26.26 -18.07 -17.30
CA PHE A 13 25.27 -17.13 -17.79
C PHE A 13 23.95 -17.83 -18.12
N ARG A 14 24.02 -18.90 -18.92
CA ARG A 14 22.84 -19.70 -19.28
C ARG A 14 22.18 -20.34 -18.07
N THR A 15 22.96 -20.88 -17.13
CA THR A 15 22.43 -21.47 -15.89
C THR A 15 21.62 -20.46 -15.07
N PHE A 16 22.13 -19.25 -14.84
CA PHE A 16 21.41 -18.24 -14.06
C PHE A 16 20.21 -17.65 -14.82
N TYR A 17 20.31 -17.53 -16.15
CA TYR A 17 19.17 -17.17 -16.99
C TYR A 17 18.04 -18.21 -16.88
N GLU A 18 18.35 -19.49 -17.06
CA GLU A 18 17.40 -20.59 -16.95
C GLU A 18 16.81 -20.66 -15.54
N LYS A 19 17.61 -20.42 -14.49
CA LYS A 19 17.14 -20.33 -13.10
C LYS A 19 16.06 -19.25 -12.95
N GLY A 20 16.33 -18.03 -13.42
CA GLY A 20 15.35 -16.93 -13.37
C GLY A 20 14.08 -17.24 -14.15
N TYR A 21 14.22 -17.73 -15.38
CA TYR A 21 13.09 -18.11 -16.22
C TYR A 21 12.22 -19.20 -15.58
N ASN A 22 12.84 -20.27 -15.06
CA ASN A 22 12.13 -21.40 -14.49
C ASN A 22 11.41 -21.03 -13.19
N THR A 23 12.03 -20.25 -12.31
CA THR A 23 11.39 -19.76 -11.06
C THR A 23 10.12 -18.97 -11.37
N TRP A 24 10.21 -17.97 -12.26
CA TRP A 24 9.05 -17.13 -12.58
C TRP A 24 8.00 -17.85 -13.43
N SER A 25 8.41 -18.79 -14.29
CA SER A 25 7.49 -19.65 -15.03
C SER A 25 6.71 -20.59 -14.11
N ALA A 26 7.34 -21.11 -13.04
CA ALA A 26 6.65 -21.92 -12.04
C ALA A 26 5.60 -21.09 -11.28
N LEU A 27 5.95 -19.87 -10.87
CA LEU A 27 5.01 -18.93 -10.25
C LEU A 27 3.83 -18.61 -11.17
N LEU A 28 4.07 -18.35 -12.45
CA LEU A 28 3.03 -18.12 -13.44
C LEU A 28 2.09 -19.33 -13.54
N LYS A 29 2.64 -20.55 -13.66
CA LYS A 29 1.84 -21.79 -13.73
C LYS A 29 0.98 -21.98 -12.48
N GLN A 30 1.48 -21.64 -11.30
CA GLN A 30 0.74 -21.73 -10.05
C GLN A 30 -0.34 -20.64 -9.94
N ALA A 31 0.01 -19.40 -10.26
CA ALA A 31 -0.90 -18.25 -10.24
C ALA A 31 -2.06 -18.37 -11.24
N SER A 32 -1.88 -19.12 -12.33
CA SER A 32 -2.95 -19.38 -13.31
C SER A 32 -3.94 -20.46 -12.87
N LYS A 33 -3.64 -21.27 -11.84
CA LYS A 33 -4.50 -22.38 -11.39
C LYS A 33 -5.55 -21.96 -10.37
N ASP A 34 -5.23 -21.05 -9.44
CA ASP A 34 -6.17 -20.58 -8.43
C ASP A 34 -6.64 -19.16 -8.78
N PRO A 35 -7.94 -18.96 -9.08
CA PRO A 35 -8.45 -17.63 -9.40
C PRO A 35 -8.63 -16.73 -8.18
N ARG A 36 -8.58 -17.26 -6.96
CA ARG A 36 -8.89 -16.51 -5.73
C ARG A 36 -7.84 -15.45 -5.41
N ILE A 37 -8.27 -14.45 -4.65
CA ILE A 37 -7.36 -13.48 -4.06
C ILE A 37 -6.40 -14.20 -3.10
N PRO A 38 -5.09 -13.90 -3.14
CA PRO A 38 -4.16 -14.48 -2.18
C PRO A 38 -4.53 -14.06 -0.76
N SER A 39 -4.73 -15.04 0.14
CA SER A 39 -5.12 -14.77 1.53
C SER A 39 -4.12 -13.89 2.27
N ALA A 40 -2.82 -14.03 1.95
CA ALA A 40 -1.75 -13.18 2.49
C ALA A 40 -1.95 -11.69 2.13
N SER A 41 -2.58 -11.37 1.00
CA SER A 41 -2.90 -9.98 0.63
C SER A 41 -3.96 -9.33 1.51
N LEU A 42 -4.70 -10.11 2.30
CA LEU A 42 -5.77 -9.63 3.17
C LEU A 42 -5.35 -9.57 4.66
N GLN A 43 -4.12 -10.01 4.99
CA GLN A 43 -3.63 -10.05 6.37
C GLN A 43 -2.86 -8.78 6.72
N VAL A 44 -3.46 -7.91 7.53
CA VAL A 44 -2.89 -6.59 7.89
C VAL A 44 -2.41 -6.51 9.35
N LYS A 45 -3.00 -7.30 10.25
CA LYS A 45 -2.91 -7.12 11.71
C LYS A 45 -1.50 -7.25 12.32
N HIS A 46 -0.56 -7.90 11.63
CA HIS A 46 0.77 -8.22 12.17
C HIS A 46 1.91 -8.00 11.16
N LEU A 47 1.70 -7.11 10.19
CA LEU A 47 2.75 -6.80 9.21
C LEU A 47 3.84 -5.93 9.85
N PHE A 48 5.10 -6.34 9.65
CA PHE A 48 6.31 -5.61 10.05
C PHE A 48 6.33 -5.21 11.53
N PRO A 49 6.32 -6.16 12.48
CA PRO A 49 6.25 -5.86 13.91
C PRO A 49 7.43 -5.05 14.44
N GLN A 50 8.57 -5.07 13.75
CA GLN A 50 9.78 -4.31 14.10
C GLN A 50 9.84 -2.93 13.45
N HIS A 51 8.89 -2.59 12.58
CA HIS A 51 8.87 -1.27 11.95
C HIS A 51 8.53 -0.19 12.99
N PRO A 52 9.22 0.96 12.96
CA PRO A 52 8.97 2.05 13.90
C PRO A 52 7.61 2.73 13.64
N CYS A 53 7.13 3.45 14.65
CA CYS A 53 6.02 4.39 14.54
C CYS A 53 6.55 5.80 14.75
N PHE A 54 5.94 6.80 14.11
CA PHE A 54 6.15 8.19 14.54
C PHE A 54 5.63 8.41 15.97
N PRO A 55 6.43 9.02 16.86
CA PRO A 55 5.91 9.48 18.14
C PRO A 55 4.97 10.66 17.91
N ILE A 56 3.95 10.80 18.77
CA ILE A 56 3.09 11.99 18.78
C ILE A 56 3.94 13.19 19.21
N GLY A 57 3.74 14.33 18.57
CA GLY A 57 4.52 15.54 18.86
C GLY A 57 5.81 15.63 18.06
N LEU A 58 5.95 14.88 16.97
CA LEU A 58 7.14 14.90 16.15
C LEU A 58 7.21 16.22 15.35
N GLU A 59 8.29 16.97 15.54
CA GLU A 59 8.52 18.24 14.84
C GLU A 59 9.39 18.03 13.60
N LEU A 60 9.01 18.66 12.49
CA LEU A 60 9.81 18.70 11.27
C LEU A 60 10.66 19.96 11.25
N ASP A 61 11.74 19.95 10.47
CA ASP A 61 12.53 21.16 10.25
C ASP A 61 11.75 22.22 9.42
N ALA A 62 12.37 23.38 9.20
CA ALA A 62 11.76 24.47 8.41
C ALA A 62 11.44 24.09 6.95
N THR A 63 12.02 23.00 6.44
CA THR A 63 11.77 22.46 5.10
C THR A 63 10.72 21.34 5.10
N GLY A 64 10.21 20.95 6.26
CA GLY A 64 9.33 19.79 6.44
C GLY A 64 10.06 18.45 6.29
N LEU A 65 11.37 18.42 6.53
CA LEU A 65 12.19 17.20 6.52
C LEU A 65 12.24 16.64 7.94
N LEU A 66 12.04 15.32 8.05
CA LEU A 66 12.35 14.57 9.26
C LEU A 66 13.75 13.99 9.12
N THR A 67 14.58 14.20 10.14
CA THR A 67 15.91 13.59 10.22
C THR A 67 16.02 12.75 11.48
N ALA A 68 16.63 11.58 11.35
CA ALA A 68 16.99 10.71 12.45
C ALA A 68 18.33 10.04 12.15
N THR A 69 18.87 9.33 13.12
CA THR A 69 20.10 8.56 12.97
C THR A 69 19.86 7.16 13.52
N SER A 70 20.34 6.15 12.80
CA SER A 70 20.34 4.75 13.25
C SER A 70 21.77 4.28 13.50
N THR A 71 21.98 3.49 14.55
CA THR A 71 23.26 2.84 14.83
C THR A 71 23.23 1.41 14.30
N TRP A 72 24.23 1.04 13.51
CA TRP A 72 24.42 -0.29 12.94
C TRP A 72 25.59 -0.97 13.63
N ILE A 73 25.39 -2.22 14.05
CA ILE A 73 26.35 -3.00 14.82
C ILE A 73 26.58 -4.33 14.08
N PRO A 74 27.80 -4.88 14.06
CA PRO A 74 28.05 -6.18 13.45
C PRO A 74 27.19 -7.29 14.07
N GLY A 75 26.58 -8.13 13.22
CA GLY A 75 25.65 -9.18 13.65
C GLY A 75 26.33 -10.45 14.21
N THR A 76 27.60 -10.70 13.88
CA THR A 76 28.35 -11.86 14.38
C THR A 76 29.59 -11.42 15.15
N ALA A 77 29.96 -12.20 16.18
CA ALA A 77 31.15 -11.96 16.99
C ALA A 77 32.48 -12.10 16.21
N SER A 78 32.44 -12.57 14.96
CA SER A 78 33.60 -12.74 14.08
C SER A 78 33.80 -11.60 13.09
N CYS A 79 33.01 -10.52 13.19
CA CYS A 79 33.11 -9.36 12.32
C CYS A 79 33.70 -8.18 13.08
N ASP A 80 34.97 -7.87 12.82
CA ASP A 80 35.74 -6.81 13.50
C ASP A 80 35.41 -5.38 13.04
N LEU A 81 34.31 -5.20 12.29
CA LEU A 81 33.90 -3.88 11.83
C LEU A 81 33.39 -3.03 13.01
N PRO A 82 33.77 -1.75 13.13
CA PRO A 82 33.21 -0.90 14.16
C PRO A 82 31.72 -0.63 13.88
N PRO A 83 30.91 -0.37 14.93
CA PRO A 83 29.57 0.14 14.72
C PRO A 83 29.62 1.49 13.99
N PHE A 84 28.63 1.76 13.16
CA PHE A 84 28.55 3.02 12.42
C PHE A 84 27.16 3.63 12.52
N GLU A 85 27.11 4.95 12.38
CA GLU A 85 25.86 5.70 12.34
C GLU A 85 25.44 5.93 10.89
N GLN A 86 24.16 5.71 10.60
CA GLN A 86 23.57 5.97 9.30
C GLN A 86 22.44 7.00 9.45
N PRO A 87 22.52 8.15 8.74
CA PRO A 87 21.43 9.11 8.70
C PRO A 87 20.19 8.51 8.03
N PHE A 88 19.03 8.76 8.62
CA PHE A 88 17.72 8.46 8.08
C PHE A 88 16.97 9.78 7.82
N ARG A 89 16.40 9.92 6.62
CA ARG A 89 15.77 11.16 6.18
C ARG A 89 14.51 10.85 5.40
N ILE A 90 13.38 11.38 5.84
CA ILE A 90 12.11 11.23 5.13
C ILE A 90 11.35 12.54 5.11
N VAL A 91 10.42 12.63 4.17
CA VAL A 91 9.64 13.82 3.92
C VAL A 91 8.17 13.44 4.06
N PRO A 92 7.60 13.46 5.28
CA PRO A 92 6.24 12.99 5.54
C PRO A 92 5.20 14.04 5.13
N ARG A 93 5.36 14.65 3.95
CA ARG A 93 4.58 15.77 3.44
C ARG A 93 4.74 15.93 1.93
N VAL A 94 3.70 16.41 1.25
CA VAL A 94 3.70 16.63 -0.20
C VAL A 94 3.37 18.08 -0.56
N ALA A 95 3.86 18.54 -1.71
CA ALA A 95 3.59 19.89 -2.22
C ALA A 95 2.29 19.95 -3.03
N THR A 96 1.93 18.85 -3.70
CA THR A 96 0.72 18.73 -4.52
C THR A 96 0.02 17.41 -4.20
N PRO A 97 -1.32 17.37 -4.24
CA PRO A 97 -2.06 16.13 -3.98
C PRO A 97 -1.81 15.11 -5.10
N THR A 98 -2.00 13.83 -4.78
CA THR A 98 -1.99 12.75 -5.78
C THR A 98 -3.29 12.80 -6.60
N THR A 99 -3.18 12.88 -7.92
CA THR A 99 -4.35 12.86 -8.80
C THR A 99 -4.91 11.45 -8.93
N LEU A 100 -6.21 11.30 -8.69
CA LEU A 100 -6.97 10.06 -8.83
C LEU A 100 -7.98 10.22 -9.97
N PHE A 101 -7.96 9.30 -10.92
CA PHE A 101 -8.92 9.24 -12.02
C PHE A 101 -9.85 8.05 -11.87
N THR A 102 -11.08 8.18 -12.33
CA THR A 102 -11.96 7.02 -12.49
C THR A 102 -12.03 6.59 -13.95
N SER A 103 -12.11 5.28 -14.21
CA SER A 103 -12.43 4.79 -15.55
C SER A 103 -13.52 3.73 -15.53
N THR A 104 -14.38 3.80 -16.54
CA THR A 104 -15.31 2.72 -16.91
C THR A 104 -14.63 1.65 -17.76
N LYS A 105 -13.41 1.89 -18.27
CA LYS A 105 -12.68 0.93 -19.10
C LYS A 105 -12.18 -0.23 -18.23
N SER A 106 -12.83 -1.37 -18.39
CA SER A 106 -12.37 -2.67 -17.91
C SER A 106 -11.16 -3.16 -18.73
N PRO A 107 -10.19 -3.86 -18.14
CA PRO A 107 -10.14 -4.29 -16.74
C PRO A 107 -9.28 -3.37 -15.88
N LEU A 108 -9.90 -2.81 -14.84
CA LEU A 108 -9.20 -2.31 -13.65
C LEU A 108 -9.15 -3.45 -12.63
N PRO A 109 -7.97 -3.83 -12.13
CA PRO A 109 -7.86 -4.92 -11.19
C PRO A 109 -8.42 -4.50 -9.84
N PRO A 110 -8.95 -5.46 -9.08
CA PRO A 110 -9.22 -6.84 -9.45
C PRO A 110 -10.71 -7.05 -9.72
N SER A 111 -11.07 -7.08 -11.00
CA SER A 111 -12.46 -7.35 -11.42
C SER A 111 -12.88 -8.81 -11.17
N VAL A 112 -11.93 -9.72 -10.93
CA VAL A 112 -12.20 -11.16 -10.71
C VAL A 112 -12.23 -11.55 -9.23
N TRP A 113 -11.58 -10.78 -8.33
CA TRP A 113 -11.47 -11.17 -6.91
C TRP A 113 -12.67 -10.79 -6.06
N PHE A 114 -13.45 -9.82 -6.51
CA PHE A 114 -14.67 -9.46 -5.84
C PHE A 114 -15.79 -10.19 -6.57
N GLU A 115 -16.23 -11.33 -6.01
CA GLU A 115 -17.37 -12.13 -6.51
C GLU A 115 -18.68 -11.32 -6.60
N GLN A 116 -18.66 -10.09 -6.07
CA GLN A 116 -19.74 -9.13 -6.09
C GLN A 116 -19.66 -8.30 -7.39
N SER A 117 -20.81 -8.11 -8.02
CA SER A 117 -21.01 -7.16 -9.12
C SER A 117 -20.71 -5.71 -8.75
N ASP A 118 -20.53 -5.44 -7.45
CA ASP A 118 -20.42 -4.13 -6.84
C ASP A 118 -18.95 -3.76 -6.61
N ASN A 119 -18.63 -2.49 -6.86
CA ASN A 119 -17.30 -1.96 -6.72
C ASN A 119 -17.31 -0.73 -5.82
N HIS A 120 -16.70 -0.86 -4.66
CA HIS A 120 -16.58 0.15 -3.63
C HIS A 120 -15.14 0.64 -3.44
N LEU A 121 -14.19 0.13 -4.22
CA LEU A 121 -12.77 0.35 -4.05
C LEU A 121 -12.41 1.83 -4.02
N THR A 122 -12.87 2.61 -5.01
CA THR A 122 -12.58 4.06 -5.11
C THR A 122 -13.08 4.84 -3.89
N VAL A 123 -14.31 4.55 -3.44
CA VAL A 123 -14.92 5.18 -2.27
C VAL A 123 -14.07 4.91 -1.03
N LEU A 124 -13.66 3.66 -0.84
CA LEU A 124 -12.89 3.22 0.31
C LEU A 124 -11.44 3.74 0.26
N VAL A 125 -10.81 3.85 -0.91
CA VAL A 125 -9.46 4.44 -1.06
C VAL A 125 -9.45 5.90 -0.63
N LEU A 126 -10.46 6.67 -1.08
CA LEU A 126 -10.62 8.08 -0.69
C LEU A 126 -10.87 8.22 0.82
N ALA A 127 -11.68 7.33 1.40
CA ALA A 127 -11.96 7.32 2.82
C ALA A 127 -10.73 6.98 3.67
N TRP A 128 -9.91 6.00 3.26
CA TRP A 128 -8.66 5.70 3.94
C TRP A 128 -7.61 6.79 3.78
N ALA A 129 -7.55 7.45 2.62
CA ALA A 129 -6.69 8.62 2.41
C ALA A 129 -7.02 9.75 3.40
N TYR A 130 -8.31 9.97 3.66
CA TYR A 130 -8.76 10.85 4.74
C TYR A 130 -8.30 10.37 6.11
N ALA A 131 -8.56 9.11 6.48
CA ALA A 131 -8.24 8.57 7.80
C ALA A 131 -6.73 8.63 8.10
N LEU A 132 -5.88 8.30 7.13
CA LEU A 132 -4.42 8.43 7.24
C LEU A 132 -4.00 9.89 7.43
N SER A 133 -4.62 10.81 6.71
CA SER A 133 -4.39 12.26 6.86
C SER A 133 -4.87 12.81 8.21
N ALA A 134 -5.97 12.28 8.73
CA ALA A 134 -6.48 12.63 10.05
C ALA A 134 -5.50 12.22 11.16
N ARG A 135 -4.96 10.99 11.08
CA ARG A 135 -3.93 10.53 12.02
C ARG A 135 -2.63 11.32 11.89
N TRP A 136 -2.21 11.61 10.66
CA TRP A 136 -1.03 12.43 10.39
C TRP A 136 -1.12 13.82 11.04
N ALA A 137 -2.28 14.47 10.98
CA ALA A 137 -2.48 15.79 11.59
C ALA A 137 -2.39 15.77 13.13
N VAL A 138 -2.62 14.60 13.76
CA VAL A 138 -2.44 14.40 15.20
C VAL A 138 -0.96 14.17 15.55
N ILE A 139 -0.22 13.49 14.68
CA ILE A 139 1.20 13.14 14.92
C ILE A 139 2.09 14.39 14.86
N PHE A 140 1.87 15.26 13.86
CA PHE A 140 2.72 16.42 13.59
C PHE A 140 2.10 17.71 14.14
N PRO A 141 2.66 18.37 15.16
CA PRO A 141 2.11 19.60 15.75
C PRO A 141 1.99 20.78 14.77
N GLN A 142 2.80 20.77 13.71
CA GLN A 142 2.80 21.78 12.65
C GLN A 142 1.61 21.63 11.69
N ALA A 143 0.88 20.51 11.75
CA ALA A 143 -0.31 20.31 10.97
C ALA A 143 -1.47 21.14 11.51
N SER A 144 -2.17 21.81 10.60
CA SER A 144 -3.45 22.46 10.89
C SER A 144 -4.54 21.39 11.04
N PRO A 145 -5.59 21.67 11.83
CA PRO A 145 -6.78 20.83 11.86
C PRO A 145 -7.31 20.56 10.45
N LEU A 146 -7.97 19.42 10.27
CA LEU A 146 -8.59 19.11 8.98
C LEU A 146 -9.72 20.10 8.70
N GLU A 147 -9.78 20.58 7.47
CA GLU A 147 -10.74 21.58 7.04
C GLU A 147 -11.54 21.06 5.85
N TYR A 148 -12.85 21.32 5.87
CA TYR A 148 -13.70 21.12 4.71
C TYR A 148 -13.49 22.23 3.68
N THR A 149 -13.58 21.88 2.40
CA THR A 149 -13.64 22.87 1.32
C THR A 149 -15.09 23.07 0.88
N ASP A 150 -15.28 23.97 -0.08
CA ASP A 150 -16.57 24.19 -0.75
C ASP A 150 -16.96 23.05 -1.69
N SER A 151 -16.01 22.17 -2.06
CA SER A 151 -16.30 21.04 -2.93
C SER A 151 -17.01 19.93 -2.19
N GLN A 152 -18.11 19.46 -2.74
CA GLN A 152 -18.92 18.37 -2.21
C GLN A 152 -19.45 17.51 -3.35
N ALA A 153 -19.59 16.21 -3.12
CA ALA A 153 -20.31 15.34 -4.04
C ALA A 153 -21.79 15.72 -4.10
N GLU A 154 -22.36 15.66 -5.31
CA GLU A 154 -23.77 15.90 -5.54
C GLU A 154 -24.60 14.76 -4.93
N TRP A 155 -25.77 15.11 -4.39
CA TRP A 155 -26.71 14.17 -3.81
C TRP A 155 -27.90 13.93 -4.73
N LEU A 156 -28.34 12.69 -4.82
CA LEU A 156 -29.53 12.29 -5.54
C LEU A 156 -30.71 12.13 -4.58
N ASP A 157 -31.84 12.73 -4.92
CA ASP A 157 -33.09 12.59 -4.16
C ASP A 157 -33.74 11.22 -4.37
N THR A 158 -33.61 10.66 -5.58
CA THR A 158 -34.20 9.37 -5.95
C THR A 158 -33.24 8.51 -6.76
N ARG A 159 -33.27 7.19 -6.50
CA ARG A 159 -32.47 6.21 -7.24
C ARG A 159 -33.32 5.63 -8.37
N THR A 160 -32.94 5.87 -9.62
CA THR A 160 -33.53 5.18 -10.77
C THR A 160 -32.81 3.84 -11.00
N ARG A 161 -33.54 2.82 -11.47
CA ARG A 161 -32.97 1.47 -11.71
C ARG A 161 -31.90 1.45 -12.80
N ASP A 162 -31.89 2.46 -13.68
CA ASP A 162 -31.04 2.50 -14.86
C ASP A 162 -29.63 3.09 -14.59
N ASN A 163 -29.40 3.72 -13.43
CA ASN A 163 -28.10 4.31 -13.06
C ASN A 163 -27.45 3.53 -11.91
N THR A 164 -26.67 2.50 -12.21
CA THR A 164 -25.93 1.72 -11.19
C THR A 164 -24.45 2.09 -11.08
N GLU A 165 -23.93 2.88 -12.03
CA GLU A 165 -22.55 3.36 -12.04
C GLU A 165 -22.45 4.77 -11.47
N ALA A 166 -21.40 5.01 -10.69
CA ALA A 166 -21.08 6.29 -10.04
C ALA A 166 -22.16 6.82 -9.07
N ILE A 167 -23.10 5.97 -8.62
CA ILE A 167 -24.01 6.29 -7.50
C ILE A 167 -23.58 5.48 -6.28
N VAL A 168 -23.29 6.18 -5.19
CA VAL A 168 -22.84 5.60 -3.92
C VAL A 168 -23.95 5.75 -2.89
N ASP A 169 -24.60 4.64 -2.57
CA ASP A 169 -25.54 4.51 -1.47
C ASP A 169 -24.75 4.41 -0.16
N VAL A 170 -24.95 5.36 0.74
CA VAL A 170 -24.30 5.38 2.06
C VAL A 170 -25.25 4.91 3.18
N GLY A 171 -26.47 4.48 2.84
CA GLY A 171 -27.44 3.97 3.78
C GLY A 171 -28.06 5.06 4.67
N ASN A 172 -28.57 4.64 5.84
CA ASN A 172 -29.08 5.57 6.85
C ASN A 172 -27.95 6.04 7.75
N ILE A 173 -27.65 7.34 7.68
CA ILE A 173 -26.50 7.94 8.34
C ILE A 173 -26.85 9.29 8.97
N SER A 174 -26.10 9.65 10.01
CA SER A 174 -26.19 10.99 10.61
C SER A 174 -25.76 12.09 9.63
N ASP A 175 -26.23 13.33 9.87
CA ASP A 175 -25.82 14.52 9.12
C ASP A 175 -24.29 14.71 9.06
N ASN A 176 -23.59 14.28 10.10
CA ASN A 176 -22.13 14.36 10.20
C ASN A 176 -21.44 13.37 9.26
N ALA A 177 -21.91 12.13 9.24
CA ALA A 177 -21.45 11.13 8.30
C ALA A 177 -21.80 11.55 6.86
N ALA A 178 -22.98 12.15 6.64
CA ALA A 178 -23.38 12.64 5.32
C ALA A 178 -22.44 13.76 4.83
N ARG A 179 -22.18 14.78 5.67
CA ARG A 179 -21.23 15.85 5.32
C ARG A 179 -19.82 15.31 5.06
N TRP A 180 -19.38 14.34 5.83
CA TRP A 180 -18.07 13.72 5.67
C TRP A 180 -17.97 12.94 4.35
N TRP A 181 -18.92 12.05 4.06
CA TRP A 181 -18.96 11.33 2.78
C TRP A 181 -18.98 12.30 1.59
N ALA A 182 -19.78 13.36 1.66
CA ALA A 182 -19.84 14.39 0.62
C ALA A 182 -18.49 15.06 0.37
N ALA A 183 -17.67 15.27 1.40
CA ALA A 183 -16.30 15.79 1.24
C ALA A 183 -15.32 14.73 0.74
N VAL A 184 -15.40 13.49 1.24
CA VAL A 184 -14.45 12.42 0.91
C VAL A 184 -14.52 12.05 -0.57
N ILE A 185 -15.72 12.02 -1.15
CA ILE A 185 -15.93 11.65 -2.55
C ILE A 185 -16.23 12.83 -3.48
N SER A 186 -15.98 14.06 -3.04
CA SER A 186 -16.17 15.25 -3.86
C SER A 186 -15.24 15.28 -5.07
N PRO A 187 -15.65 15.90 -6.20
CA PRO A 187 -14.72 16.27 -7.26
C PRO A 187 -13.58 17.17 -6.74
N GLY A 188 -12.36 16.97 -7.23
CA GLY A 188 -11.18 17.67 -6.75
C GLY A 188 -10.88 17.31 -5.29
N GLN A 189 -10.93 18.30 -4.38
CA GLN A 189 -10.64 18.13 -2.96
C GLN A 189 -11.77 18.71 -2.10
N GLY A 190 -12.50 17.87 -1.37
CA GLY A 190 -13.60 18.27 -0.47
C GLY A 190 -13.17 18.51 0.98
N TRP A 191 -11.93 18.15 1.27
CA TRP A 191 -11.26 18.34 2.55
C TRP A 191 -9.77 18.60 2.31
N LYS A 192 -9.09 19.19 3.29
CA LYS A 192 -7.65 19.46 3.27
C LYS A 192 -7.03 19.13 4.62
N ALA A 193 -5.86 18.51 4.59
CA ALA A 193 -4.95 18.36 5.72
C ALA A 193 -3.64 19.03 5.33
N SER A 194 -3.35 20.17 5.95
CA SER A 194 -2.21 21.02 5.60
C SER A 194 -1.29 21.21 6.80
N MET A 195 -0.02 21.50 6.52
CA MET A 195 0.95 21.92 7.53
C MET A 195 1.74 23.12 7.03
N SER A 196 2.18 23.95 7.96
CA SER A 196 3.05 25.08 7.66
C SER A 196 4.44 24.80 8.24
N CYS A 197 5.45 24.73 7.37
CA CYS A 197 6.85 24.58 7.77
C CYS A 197 7.62 25.79 7.23
N GLY A 198 8.06 26.67 8.14
CA GLY A 198 8.67 27.94 7.77
C GLY A 198 7.73 28.81 6.91
N ARG A 199 8.13 29.12 5.68
CA ARG A 199 7.34 29.92 4.72
C ARG A 199 6.51 29.07 3.76
N TYR A 200 6.64 27.75 3.81
CA TYR A 200 6.02 26.83 2.87
C TYR A 200 4.79 26.18 3.50
N LYS A 201 3.76 25.99 2.67
CA LYS A 201 2.59 25.20 3.02
C LYS A 201 2.67 23.87 2.29
N PHE A 202 2.48 22.80 3.05
CA PHE A 202 2.49 21.44 2.55
C PHE A 202 1.19 20.75 2.93
N MET A 203 1.01 19.56 2.40
CA MET A 203 -0.16 18.73 2.62
C MET A 203 0.24 17.36 3.16
N SER A 204 -0.72 16.69 3.78
CA SER A 204 -0.61 15.27 4.13
C SER A 204 -0.19 14.45 2.91
N PRO A 205 0.70 13.44 3.04
CA PRO A 205 1.10 12.54 1.96
C PRO A 205 -0.04 11.84 1.23
N TRP A 206 -1.17 11.64 1.90
CA TRP A 206 -2.37 11.01 1.35
C TRP A 206 -3.38 12.00 0.78
N SER A 207 -3.04 13.28 0.71
CA SER A 207 -3.90 14.27 0.07
C SER A 207 -4.09 13.90 -1.40
N SER A 208 -5.33 13.77 -1.81
CA SER A 208 -5.71 13.33 -3.15
C SER A 208 -6.69 14.29 -3.80
N ALA A 209 -6.63 14.39 -5.13
CA ALA A 209 -7.57 15.16 -5.93
C ALA A 209 -8.29 14.22 -6.91
N LEU A 210 -9.61 14.16 -6.83
CA LEU A 210 -10.43 13.24 -7.62
C LEU A 210 -10.92 13.88 -8.92
N GLU A 211 -10.55 13.30 -10.05
CA GLU A 211 -11.03 13.64 -11.38
C GLU A 211 -11.86 12.48 -11.94
N SER A 212 -13.18 12.54 -11.72
CA SER A 212 -14.10 11.45 -12.02
C SER A 212 -15.01 11.75 -13.21
N PHE A 213 -15.05 10.83 -14.17
CA PHE A 213 -15.96 10.86 -15.31
C PHE A 213 -16.58 9.46 -15.52
N PRO A 214 -17.89 9.27 -15.26
CA PRO A 214 -18.84 10.25 -14.73
C PRO A 214 -18.53 10.70 -13.30
N ALA A 215 -19.09 11.84 -12.88
CA ALA A 215 -18.96 12.31 -11.49
C ALA A 215 -19.64 11.34 -10.51
N ILE A 216 -19.00 11.07 -9.38
CA ILE A 216 -19.57 10.22 -8.33
C ILE A 216 -20.60 11.03 -7.54
N ARG A 217 -21.79 10.46 -7.37
CA ARG A 217 -22.93 11.04 -6.67
C ARG A 217 -23.32 10.19 -5.46
N LEU A 218 -23.86 10.84 -4.44
CA LEU A 218 -24.31 10.21 -3.21
C LEU A 218 -25.81 9.96 -3.19
N PHE A 219 -26.21 8.89 -2.51
CA PHE A 219 -27.60 8.59 -2.21
C PHE A 219 -27.75 8.15 -0.76
N SER A 220 -28.80 8.63 -0.09
CA SER A 220 -29.23 8.17 1.23
C SER A 220 -30.73 8.35 1.38
N ALA A 221 -31.43 7.29 1.79
CA ALA A 221 -32.89 7.28 1.90
C ALA A 221 -33.44 8.09 3.09
N SER A 222 -32.58 8.55 4.00
CA SER A 222 -32.96 9.14 5.30
C SER A 222 -32.22 10.43 5.60
N ARG A 223 -31.66 11.05 4.54
CA ARG A 223 -30.91 12.29 4.67
C ARG A 223 -31.79 13.40 5.23
N SER A 224 -31.38 14.00 6.33
CA SER A 224 -31.89 15.31 6.74
C SER A 224 -31.30 16.40 5.86
N THR A 225 -32.09 17.41 5.51
CA THR A 225 -31.65 18.58 4.73
C THR A 225 -31.02 19.67 5.61
N THR A 226 -30.82 19.40 6.90
CA THR A 226 -30.24 20.37 7.84
C THR A 226 -28.74 20.57 7.58
N PRO A 227 -28.29 21.82 7.34
CA PRO A 227 -26.88 22.09 7.15
C PRO A 227 -26.12 21.88 8.47
N SER A 228 -25.16 20.95 8.45
CA SER A 228 -24.25 20.71 9.57
C SER A 228 -23.01 21.62 9.44
N HIS A 229 -22.91 22.63 10.32
CA HIS A 229 -21.72 23.48 10.47
C HIS A 229 -20.66 22.80 11.35
N GLN A 230 -20.20 21.61 10.96
CA GLN A 230 -19.36 20.80 11.84
C GLN A 230 -17.96 20.55 11.30
N CYS A 231 -17.03 20.37 12.24
CA CYS A 231 -15.62 20.09 11.97
C CYS A 231 -15.43 18.75 11.27
N CYS A 232 -14.31 18.62 10.57
CA CYS A 232 -13.82 17.36 10.04
C CYS A 232 -13.64 16.32 11.18
N PRO A 233 -14.16 15.09 11.04
CA PRO A 233 -13.96 14.04 12.04
C PRO A 233 -12.49 13.61 12.17
N GLY A 234 -12.09 13.23 13.39
CA GLY A 234 -10.82 12.55 13.63
C GLY A 234 -10.79 11.10 13.10
N LEU A 235 -9.67 10.41 13.33
CA LEU A 235 -9.45 9.04 12.88
C LEU A 235 -10.55 8.08 13.33
N GLU A 236 -10.90 8.10 14.62
CA GLU A 236 -11.81 7.11 15.22
C GLU A 236 -13.20 7.16 14.55
N ARG A 237 -13.71 8.38 14.33
CA ARG A 237 -15.00 8.56 13.63
C ARG A 237 -14.92 8.21 12.15
N ALA A 238 -13.83 8.56 11.46
CA ALA A 238 -13.64 8.19 10.06
C ALA A 238 -13.60 6.66 9.90
N VAL A 239 -12.90 5.95 10.78
CA VAL A 239 -12.83 4.48 10.76
C VAL A 239 -14.21 3.86 11.05
N GLN A 240 -14.99 4.44 11.97
CA GLN A 240 -16.36 3.99 12.21
C GLN A 240 -17.22 4.13 10.94
N TYR A 241 -17.18 5.28 10.26
CA TYR A 241 -17.94 5.48 9.02
C TYR A 241 -17.52 4.52 7.90
N ILE A 242 -16.23 4.22 7.79
CA ILE A 242 -15.73 3.19 6.86
C ILE A 242 -16.29 1.81 7.22
N SER A 243 -16.26 1.44 8.50
CA SER A 243 -16.76 0.16 8.99
C SER A 243 -18.25 -0.01 8.70
N ASP A 244 -19.06 1.00 9.04
CA ASP A 244 -20.50 1.00 8.83
C ASP A 244 -20.85 0.82 7.34
N TYR A 245 -20.12 1.52 6.46
CA TYR A 245 -20.26 1.39 5.01
C TYR A 245 -19.85 0.00 4.50
N CYS A 246 -18.76 -0.58 5.03
CA CYS A 246 -18.34 -1.93 4.67
C CYS A 246 -19.38 -2.98 5.09
N THR A 247 -19.97 -2.86 6.27
CA THR A 247 -21.05 -3.73 6.75
C THR A 247 -22.31 -3.57 5.91
N LEU A 248 -22.65 -2.34 5.49
CA LEU A 248 -23.80 -2.08 4.62
C LEU A 248 -23.69 -2.83 3.28
N HIS A 249 -22.50 -2.83 2.68
CA HIS A 249 -22.26 -3.36 1.34
C HIS A 249 -21.58 -4.74 1.30
N SER A 250 -21.30 -5.35 2.46
CA SER A 250 -20.47 -6.57 2.55
C SER A 250 -19.10 -6.41 1.86
N ALA A 251 -18.49 -5.23 1.96
CA ALA A 251 -17.31 -4.82 1.20
C ALA A 251 -15.98 -4.97 1.99
N HIS A 252 -15.91 -5.92 2.93
CA HIS A 252 -14.78 -6.06 3.85
C HIS A 252 -13.44 -6.38 3.15
N ASP A 253 -13.46 -7.20 2.11
CA ASP A 253 -12.23 -7.49 1.35
C ASP A 253 -11.81 -6.30 0.50
N GLN A 254 -12.75 -5.62 -0.15
CA GLN A 254 -12.48 -4.36 -0.84
C GLN A 254 -11.90 -3.30 0.10
N ASN A 255 -12.32 -3.29 1.37
CA ASN A 255 -11.79 -2.40 2.40
C ASN A 255 -10.30 -2.62 2.69
N ARG A 256 -9.88 -3.87 2.85
CA ARG A 256 -8.47 -4.24 3.08
C ARG A 256 -7.61 -3.83 1.89
N VAL A 257 -8.12 -4.10 0.68
CA VAL A 257 -7.46 -3.73 -0.58
C VAL A 257 -7.39 -2.21 -0.77
N ALA A 258 -8.46 -1.50 -0.41
CA ALA A 258 -8.52 -0.05 -0.46
C ALA A 258 -7.50 0.58 0.52
N PHE A 259 -7.38 0.04 1.73
CA PHE A 259 -6.37 0.48 2.68
C PHE A 259 -4.94 0.27 2.14
N ALA A 260 -4.66 -0.91 1.57
CA ALA A 260 -3.38 -1.17 0.90
C ALA A 260 -3.09 -0.14 -0.21
N THR A 261 -4.09 0.17 -1.02
CA THR A 261 -3.99 1.11 -2.13
C THR A 261 -3.79 2.55 -1.63
N ALA A 262 -4.48 2.94 -0.54
CA ALA A 262 -4.29 4.24 0.09
C ALA A 262 -2.86 4.42 0.61
N LEU A 263 -2.27 3.37 1.20
CA LEU A 263 -0.86 3.38 1.64
C LEU A 263 0.14 3.55 0.47
N MET A 264 -0.27 3.33 -0.77
CA MET A 264 0.56 3.53 -1.96
C MET A 264 0.45 4.94 -2.55
N LEU A 265 -0.48 5.79 -2.10
CA LEU A 265 -0.66 7.14 -2.64
C LEU A 265 0.58 8.04 -2.49
N PRO A 266 1.34 7.99 -1.39
CA PRO A 266 2.58 8.76 -1.29
C PRO A 266 3.65 8.30 -2.30
N LEU A 267 3.73 7.00 -2.57
CA LEU A 267 4.64 6.46 -3.60
C LEU A 267 4.18 6.86 -5.00
N ALA A 268 2.88 6.85 -5.28
CA ALA A 268 2.34 7.38 -6.54
C ALA A 268 2.66 8.86 -6.72
N ASN A 269 2.57 9.67 -5.65
CA ASN A 269 2.98 11.08 -5.66
C ASN A 269 4.48 11.24 -5.98
N TYR A 270 5.31 10.47 -5.27
CA TYR A 270 6.76 10.47 -5.41
C TYR A 270 7.20 10.14 -6.85
N ASP A 271 6.56 9.13 -7.46
CA ASP A 271 6.81 8.73 -8.84
C ASP A 271 6.06 9.58 -9.89
N ARG A 272 5.27 10.57 -9.45
CA ARG A 272 4.43 11.44 -10.30
C ARG A 272 3.47 10.65 -11.19
N ILE A 273 2.88 9.61 -10.63
CA ILE A 273 1.90 8.76 -11.31
C ILE A 273 0.49 9.16 -10.87
N SER A 274 -0.36 9.43 -11.85
CA SER A 274 -1.80 9.53 -11.61
C SER A 274 -2.39 8.14 -11.44
N VAL A 275 -3.16 7.94 -10.37
CA VAL A 275 -3.74 6.64 -10.05
C VAL A 275 -5.08 6.49 -10.75
N LEU A 276 -5.26 5.40 -11.49
CA LEU A 276 -6.52 5.07 -12.17
C LEU A 276 -7.30 4.06 -11.32
N LEU A 277 -8.50 4.40 -10.90
CA LEU A 277 -9.39 3.58 -10.09
C LEU A 277 -10.68 3.25 -10.85
N PRO A 278 -11.37 2.15 -10.51
CA PRO A 278 -12.65 1.81 -11.14
C PRO A 278 -13.75 2.79 -10.74
N VAL A 279 -14.67 3.06 -11.66
CA VAL A 279 -15.90 3.77 -11.31
C VAL A 279 -16.68 2.94 -10.28
N PRO A 280 -17.15 3.54 -9.16
CA PRO A 280 -17.98 2.82 -8.21
C PRO A 280 -19.22 2.24 -8.88
N ARG A 281 -19.58 1.01 -8.52
CA ARG A 281 -20.76 0.33 -9.06
C ARG A 281 -21.54 -0.31 -7.93
N MET A 282 -22.85 -0.15 -7.94
CA MET A 282 -23.74 -0.77 -6.95
C MET A 282 -24.93 -1.41 -7.66
N CYS A 283 -24.96 -2.73 -7.72
CA CYS A 283 -26.07 -3.46 -8.31
C CYS A 283 -27.26 -3.49 -7.35
N THR A 284 -28.43 -3.18 -7.90
CA THR A 284 -29.71 -3.28 -7.20
C THR A 284 -30.19 -4.73 -7.17
N GLY A 285 -29.47 -5.60 -6.45
CA GLY A 285 -29.96 -6.95 -6.14
C GLY A 285 -30.94 -6.92 -4.96
N PRO A 286 -31.86 -7.91 -4.83
CA PRO A 286 -32.68 -8.03 -3.64
C PRO A 286 -31.76 -8.13 -2.42
N SER A 287 -31.98 -7.25 -1.45
CA SER A 287 -31.25 -7.16 -0.19
C SER A 287 -30.94 -8.56 0.32
N ARG A 288 -29.68 -9.00 0.22
CA ARG A 288 -29.27 -10.28 0.81
C ARG A 288 -29.57 -10.16 2.30
N ILE A 289 -30.44 -11.03 2.78
CA ILE A 289 -30.87 -11.06 4.18
C ILE A 289 -29.61 -11.13 5.04
N ARG A 290 -29.45 -10.13 5.91
CA ARG A 290 -28.38 -10.05 6.90
C ARG A 290 -28.42 -11.30 7.76
N SER A 291 -27.32 -12.05 7.82
CA SER A 291 -27.04 -12.82 9.03
C SER A 291 -26.63 -11.80 10.09
N SER A 292 -27.54 -11.49 11.01
CA SER A 292 -27.24 -10.76 12.24
C SER A 292 -26.28 -11.58 13.10
N ALA A 293 -25.00 -11.47 12.82
CA ALA A 293 -23.97 -11.67 13.83
C ALA A 293 -23.49 -10.26 14.19
N GLU A 294 -23.98 -9.73 15.32
CA GLU A 294 -23.35 -8.63 16.03
C GLU A 294 -21.99 -9.11 16.54
N SER A 295 -21.04 -9.34 15.65
CA SER A 295 -19.64 -9.27 16.03
C SER A 295 -19.21 -7.84 15.79
N THR A 296 -18.86 -7.11 16.85
CA THR A 296 -18.08 -5.87 16.73
C THR A 296 -16.79 -6.23 16.00
N GLU A 297 -16.79 -6.09 14.67
CA GLU A 297 -15.68 -6.52 13.86
C GLU A 297 -14.50 -5.60 14.17
N GLU A 298 -13.35 -6.20 14.49
CA GLU A 298 -12.16 -5.43 14.82
C GLU A 298 -11.71 -4.60 13.61
N PRO A 299 -11.11 -3.41 13.82
CA PRO A 299 -10.49 -2.65 12.73
C PRO A 299 -9.53 -3.51 11.92
N ILE A 300 -9.35 -3.17 10.63
CA ILE A 300 -8.50 -3.96 9.72
C ILE A 300 -7.05 -4.12 10.23
N TYR A 301 -6.56 -3.15 11.01
CA TYR A 301 -5.23 -3.14 11.63
C TYR A 301 -5.20 -3.82 13.02
N GLY A 302 -6.32 -4.37 13.50
CA GLY A 302 -6.47 -5.00 14.82
C GLY A 302 -6.77 -4.00 15.93
N ARG A 303 -6.66 -4.46 17.19
CA ARG A 303 -6.92 -3.63 18.38
C ARG A 303 -5.81 -2.65 18.71
N ASP A 304 -4.58 -2.96 18.30
CA ASP A 304 -3.41 -2.12 18.57
C ASP A 304 -3.25 -1.07 17.47
N ILE A 305 -3.53 0.19 17.81
CA ILE A 305 -3.37 1.33 16.90
C ILE A 305 -1.94 1.46 16.36
N ARG A 306 -0.93 0.92 17.08
CA ARG A 306 0.46 0.95 16.60
C ARG A 306 0.61 0.25 15.25
N GLN A 307 -0.20 -0.75 14.94
CA GLN A 307 -0.16 -1.38 13.62
C GLN A 307 -0.54 -0.39 12.50
N PHE A 308 -1.55 0.45 12.75
CA PHE A 308 -1.91 1.54 11.84
C PHE A 308 -0.76 2.56 11.74
N ASP A 309 -0.19 2.97 12.87
CA ASP A 309 0.90 3.96 12.90
C ASP A 309 2.19 3.45 12.22
N ARG A 310 2.50 2.14 12.31
CA ARG A 310 3.62 1.52 11.57
C ARG A 310 3.42 1.62 10.07
N LEU A 311 2.24 1.23 9.59
CA LEU A 311 1.92 1.28 8.16
C LEU A 311 1.85 2.71 7.64
N LEU A 312 1.35 3.65 8.45
CA LEU A 312 1.40 5.08 8.17
C LEU A 312 2.85 5.57 8.03
N THR A 313 3.72 5.20 8.97
CA THR A 313 5.15 5.56 8.98
C THR A 313 5.85 5.00 7.74
N LEU A 314 5.64 3.72 7.44
CA LEU A 314 6.16 3.04 6.25
C LEU A 314 5.72 3.79 4.97
N SER A 315 4.44 4.11 4.86
CA SER A 315 3.86 4.81 3.71
C SER A 315 4.40 6.24 3.53
N CYS A 316 4.86 6.90 4.61
CA CYS A 316 5.59 8.17 4.54
C CYS A 316 7.02 8.06 3.98
N ASN A 317 7.58 6.85 3.85
CA ASN A 317 8.87 6.60 3.19
C ASN A 317 8.65 5.97 1.80
N PRO A 318 8.26 6.73 0.76
CA PRO A 318 7.98 6.17 -0.56
C PRO A 318 9.21 5.50 -1.20
N HIS A 319 10.42 6.02 -0.96
CA HIS A 319 11.66 5.41 -1.46
C HIS A 319 11.87 4.03 -0.83
N GLY A 320 11.69 3.94 0.47
CA GLY A 320 11.74 2.70 1.23
C GLY A 320 10.66 1.68 0.83
N VAL A 321 9.40 2.10 0.69
CA VAL A 321 8.32 1.24 0.15
C VAL A 321 8.69 0.71 -1.23
N LYS A 322 9.23 1.56 -2.10
CA LYS A 322 9.67 1.16 -3.44
C LYS A 322 10.83 0.16 -3.39
N SER A 323 11.71 0.27 -2.39
CA SER A 323 12.80 -0.66 -2.12
C SER A 323 12.28 -2.06 -1.77
N ILE A 324 11.43 -2.15 -0.75
CA ILE A 324 10.90 -3.44 -0.29
C ILE A 324 10.00 -4.08 -1.33
N LEU A 325 9.21 -3.33 -2.10
CA LEU A 325 8.43 -3.88 -3.21
C LEU A 325 9.35 -4.54 -4.24
N GLY A 326 10.45 -3.87 -4.61
CA GLY A 326 11.45 -4.40 -5.54
C GLY A 326 12.14 -5.68 -5.08
N SER A 327 12.04 -6.03 -3.79
CA SER A 327 12.72 -7.19 -3.22
C SER A 327 12.42 -8.52 -3.92
N ILE A 328 11.22 -8.64 -4.48
CA ILE A 328 10.72 -9.88 -5.09
C ILE A 328 11.58 -10.35 -6.28
N PHE A 329 12.35 -9.44 -6.88
CA PHE A 329 13.24 -9.72 -8.01
C PHE A 329 14.65 -10.15 -7.58
N TYR A 330 15.00 -9.99 -6.30
CA TYR A 330 16.25 -10.51 -5.75
C TYR A 330 16.10 -11.97 -5.35
N GLU A 331 17.20 -12.69 -5.38
CA GLU A 331 17.27 -14.09 -4.98
C GLU A 331 18.58 -14.30 -4.21
N PRO A 332 18.53 -14.66 -2.91
CA PRO A 332 19.73 -14.76 -2.07
C PRO A 332 20.80 -15.71 -2.64
N ASN A 333 20.36 -16.77 -3.33
CA ASN A 333 21.24 -17.77 -3.95
C ASN A 333 21.76 -17.34 -5.34
N VAL A 334 21.69 -16.05 -5.69
CA VAL A 334 22.22 -15.50 -6.94
C VAL A 334 23.29 -14.48 -6.57
N LEU A 335 24.52 -14.78 -7.00
CA LEU A 335 25.65 -13.89 -6.78
C LEU A 335 25.44 -12.56 -7.50
N CYS A 336 26.00 -11.47 -6.95
CA CYS A 336 25.85 -10.14 -7.52
C CYS A 336 26.37 -10.02 -8.97
N ASN A 337 27.44 -10.72 -9.33
CA ASN A 337 27.93 -10.77 -10.71
C ASN A 337 27.04 -11.59 -11.67
N ALA A 338 26.08 -12.36 -11.12
CA ALA A 338 25.10 -13.14 -11.86
C ALA A 338 23.67 -12.57 -11.83
N CYS A 339 23.48 -11.38 -11.25
CA CYS A 339 22.16 -10.75 -11.22
C CYS A 339 21.62 -10.45 -12.63
N GLY A 340 22.48 -10.06 -13.57
CA GLY A 340 22.12 -9.77 -14.96
C GLY A 340 21.37 -10.90 -15.66
N PRO A 341 21.97 -12.10 -15.83
CA PRO A 341 21.28 -13.23 -16.47
C PRO A 341 20.02 -13.66 -15.70
N TRP A 342 20.05 -13.68 -14.37
CA TRP A 342 18.86 -13.96 -13.56
C TRP A 342 17.67 -13.02 -13.87
N LEU A 343 17.94 -11.70 -13.91
CA LEU A 343 16.93 -10.70 -14.20
C LEU A 343 16.46 -10.75 -15.64
N GLN A 344 17.32 -11.13 -16.59
CA GLN A 344 16.91 -11.35 -17.97
C GLN A 344 15.94 -12.52 -18.09
N GLY A 345 16.24 -13.67 -17.47
CA GLY A 345 15.30 -14.81 -17.45
C GLY A 345 13.97 -14.46 -16.78
N THR A 346 14.03 -13.69 -15.70
CA THR A 346 12.86 -13.13 -15.00
C THR A 346 12.03 -12.21 -15.92
N ALA A 347 12.69 -11.26 -16.59
CA ALA A 347 12.06 -10.31 -17.50
C ALA A 347 11.38 -11.02 -18.67
N THR A 348 12.00 -12.06 -19.23
CA THR A 348 11.40 -12.86 -20.33
C THR A 348 10.03 -13.41 -19.96
N VAL A 349 9.84 -13.84 -18.70
CA VAL A 349 8.52 -14.31 -18.22
C VAL A 349 7.59 -13.12 -17.99
N LEU A 350 8.03 -12.13 -17.21
CA LEU A 350 7.21 -10.99 -16.76
C LEU A 350 6.75 -10.07 -17.90
N GLN A 351 7.54 -9.98 -18.97
CA GLN A 351 7.25 -9.18 -20.15
C GLN A 351 6.66 -10.01 -21.30
N SER A 352 6.43 -11.30 -21.08
CA SER A 352 5.72 -12.12 -22.06
C SER A 352 4.28 -11.59 -22.21
N GLY A 353 3.75 -11.63 -23.44
CA GLY A 353 2.35 -11.25 -23.70
C GLY A 353 1.32 -12.09 -22.94
N LEU A 354 1.75 -13.14 -22.21
CA LEU A 354 0.93 -13.97 -21.34
C LEU A 354 0.51 -13.25 -20.05
N ILE A 355 1.26 -12.23 -19.62
CA ILE A 355 0.99 -11.48 -18.38
C ILE A 355 0.40 -10.10 -18.72
N GLN A 356 -0.76 -10.12 -19.39
CA GLN A 356 -1.63 -8.94 -19.50
C GLN A 356 -2.69 -8.91 -18.38
N ASN A 357 -2.86 -10.03 -17.68
CA ASN A 357 -3.81 -10.15 -16.59
C ASN A 357 -3.15 -9.76 -15.25
N LEU A 358 -3.55 -8.62 -14.72
CA LEU A 358 -3.06 -8.06 -13.46
C LEU A 358 -3.45 -8.91 -12.24
N ASP A 359 -4.50 -9.73 -12.33
CA ASP A 359 -4.85 -10.68 -11.27
C ASP A 359 -3.81 -11.80 -11.18
N ILE A 360 -3.32 -12.29 -12.34
CA ILE A 360 -2.24 -13.29 -12.37
C ILE A 360 -0.97 -12.66 -11.81
N LEU A 361 -0.65 -11.42 -12.19
CA LEU A 361 0.53 -10.71 -11.70
C LEU A 361 0.53 -10.59 -10.17
N ALA A 362 -0.58 -10.16 -9.58
CA ALA A 362 -0.68 -10.03 -8.13
C ALA A 362 -0.55 -11.38 -7.40
N ARG A 363 -1.14 -12.44 -7.96
CA ARG A 363 -0.95 -13.80 -7.43
C ARG A 363 0.50 -14.26 -7.52
N MET A 364 1.19 -14.00 -8.64
CA MET A 364 2.61 -14.31 -8.78
C MET A 364 3.46 -13.58 -7.73
N PHE A 365 3.23 -12.28 -7.52
CA PHE A 365 3.97 -11.48 -6.54
C PHE A 365 3.68 -11.93 -5.11
N SER A 366 2.43 -12.28 -4.82
CA SER A 366 2.02 -12.87 -3.54
C SER A 366 2.73 -14.19 -3.27
N LEU A 367 2.72 -15.12 -4.24
CA LEU A 367 3.40 -16.41 -4.13
C LEU A 367 4.91 -16.24 -3.95
N ARG A 368 5.51 -15.23 -4.60
CA ARG A 368 6.94 -14.94 -4.49
C ARG A 368 7.33 -14.42 -3.11
N SER A 369 6.48 -13.57 -2.51
CA SER A 369 6.76 -12.90 -1.25
C SER A 369 5.48 -12.62 -0.46
N PRO A 370 4.94 -13.62 0.28
CA PRO A 370 3.66 -13.51 0.95
C PRO A 370 3.56 -12.34 1.95
N HIS A 371 4.65 -12.00 2.65
CA HIS A 371 4.67 -10.91 3.63
C HIS A 371 4.56 -9.52 2.99
N LEU A 372 4.86 -9.39 1.70
CA LEU A 372 4.71 -8.14 0.92
C LEU A 372 3.44 -8.14 0.06
N SER A 373 2.68 -9.24 0.09
CA SER A 373 1.51 -9.46 -0.75
C SER A 373 0.48 -8.33 -0.63
N PHE A 374 0.24 -7.86 0.59
CA PHE A 374 -0.66 -6.74 0.88
C PHE A 374 -0.20 -5.44 0.18
N LEU A 375 1.07 -5.08 0.30
CA LEU A 375 1.61 -3.86 -0.33
C LEU A 375 1.63 -3.98 -1.85
N TRP A 376 2.02 -5.14 -2.38
CA TRP A 376 2.03 -5.37 -3.83
C TRP A 376 0.64 -5.31 -4.44
N LEU A 377 -0.37 -5.80 -3.74
CA LEU A 377 -1.75 -5.68 -4.16
C LEU A 377 -2.17 -4.21 -4.30
N GLY A 378 -1.95 -3.39 -3.27
CA GLY A 378 -2.17 -1.95 -3.34
C GLY A 378 -1.39 -1.28 -4.48
N ALA A 379 -0.13 -1.70 -4.68
CA ALA A 379 0.75 -1.12 -5.69
C ALA A 379 0.32 -1.47 -7.12
N ILE A 380 -0.22 -2.67 -7.33
CA ILE A 380 -0.75 -3.08 -8.64
C ILE A 380 -1.98 -2.26 -8.99
N ILE A 381 -2.91 -2.08 -8.04
CA ILE A 381 -4.12 -1.27 -8.21
C ILE A 381 -3.74 0.20 -8.45
N ALA A 382 -2.76 0.72 -7.71
CA ALA A 382 -2.24 2.07 -7.91
C ALA A 382 -1.45 2.24 -9.24
N GLY A 383 -1.24 1.17 -10.01
CA GLY A 383 -0.51 1.20 -11.28
C GLY A 383 1.02 1.25 -11.15
N LEU A 384 1.57 1.16 -9.94
CA LEU A 384 3.00 1.29 -9.64
C LEU A 384 3.85 0.15 -10.21
N HIS A 385 3.26 -1.04 -10.39
CA HIS A 385 3.92 -2.22 -10.98
C HIS A 385 4.58 -1.92 -12.34
N ARG A 386 4.02 -1.00 -13.13
CA ARG A 386 4.54 -0.61 -14.45
C ARG A 386 5.98 -0.08 -14.38
N GLY A 387 6.32 0.64 -13.31
CA GLY A 387 7.67 1.17 -13.09
C GLY A 387 8.71 0.08 -12.78
N PHE A 388 8.28 -1.07 -12.28
CA PHE A 388 9.14 -2.23 -12.05
C PHE A 388 9.30 -3.05 -13.34
N LEU A 389 8.25 -3.20 -14.14
CA LEU A 389 8.22 -4.10 -15.30
C LEU A 389 8.71 -3.50 -16.63
N ARG A 390 9.15 -2.24 -16.64
CA ARG A 390 9.58 -1.52 -17.87
C ARG A 390 10.81 -2.15 -18.57
N GLY A 391 11.59 -2.96 -17.87
CA GLY A 391 12.81 -3.58 -18.41
C GLY A 391 13.68 -4.21 -17.30
N PRO A 392 14.78 -4.89 -17.66
CA PRO A 392 15.73 -5.44 -16.68
C PRO A 392 16.27 -4.39 -15.69
N GLY A 393 16.49 -3.14 -16.14
CA GLY A 393 16.88 -2.04 -15.24
C GLY A 393 15.77 -1.64 -14.25
N GLY A 394 14.50 -1.81 -14.64
CA GLY A 394 13.35 -1.63 -13.75
C GLY A 394 13.26 -2.73 -12.69
N LEU A 395 13.66 -3.96 -13.02
CA LEU A 395 13.73 -5.07 -12.06
C LEU A 395 14.93 -4.93 -11.12
N LEU A 396 16.09 -4.55 -11.66
CA LEU A 396 17.34 -4.40 -10.89
C LEU A 396 17.26 -3.29 -9.85
N GLY A 397 16.58 -2.18 -10.18
CA GLY A 397 16.22 -1.18 -9.19
C GLY A 397 17.40 -0.56 -8.43
N LEU A 398 18.56 -0.36 -9.06
CA LEU A 398 19.80 0.11 -8.40
C LEU A 398 19.63 1.35 -7.49
N ASN A 399 18.66 2.22 -7.81
CA ASN A 399 18.37 3.43 -7.04
C ASN A 399 17.32 3.23 -5.91
N ARG A 400 16.94 1.98 -5.64
CA ARG A 400 15.84 1.59 -4.73
C ARG A 400 16.38 0.77 -3.55
N ILE A 401 17.56 1.07 -3.04
CA ILE A 401 18.09 0.40 -1.85
C ILE A 401 17.86 1.30 -0.65
N ASP A 402 17.01 0.86 0.28
CA ASP A 402 16.80 1.47 1.59
C ASP A 402 17.09 0.43 2.67
N ILE A 403 18.28 0.53 3.28
CA ILE A 403 18.72 -0.46 4.26
C ILE A 403 17.93 -0.37 5.58
N HIS A 404 17.36 0.80 5.91
CA HIS A 404 16.54 0.96 7.11
C HIS A 404 15.24 0.18 6.96
N GLU A 405 14.53 0.35 5.84
CA GLU A 405 13.31 -0.41 5.59
C GLU A 405 13.56 -1.90 5.45
N ALA A 406 14.68 -2.31 4.83
CA ALA A 406 15.07 -3.71 4.76
C ALA A 406 15.20 -4.32 6.16
N ALA A 407 15.89 -3.64 7.07
CA ALA A 407 16.07 -4.11 8.45
C ALA A 407 14.76 -4.15 9.23
N TRP A 408 13.96 -3.07 9.17
CA TRP A 408 12.71 -2.96 9.92
C TRP A 408 11.59 -3.89 9.44
N THR A 409 11.58 -4.20 8.14
CA THR A 409 10.60 -5.13 7.56
C THR A 409 11.11 -6.57 7.50
N GLY A 410 12.40 -6.81 7.77
CA GLY A 410 13.04 -8.12 7.62
C GLY A 410 13.11 -8.58 6.15
N THR A 411 13.26 -7.65 5.22
CA THR A 411 13.23 -7.91 3.78
C THR A 411 14.62 -7.80 3.17
N LEU A 412 15.03 -8.80 2.39
CA LEU A 412 16.27 -8.73 1.58
C LEU A 412 16.01 -7.95 0.29
N ILE A 413 16.78 -6.88 0.05
CA ILE A 413 16.53 -5.89 -1.01
C ILE A 413 17.71 -5.75 -1.99
N SER A 414 18.67 -6.68 -1.99
CA SER A 414 19.79 -6.67 -2.94
C SER A 414 20.48 -8.03 -3.07
N PHE A 415 21.26 -8.21 -4.14
CA PHE A 415 22.10 -9.40 -4.38
C PHE A 415 23.42 -9.42 -3.58
N ILE A 416 23.62 -8.46 -2.67
CA ILE A 416 24.80 -8.38 -1.79
C ILE A 416 24.42 -8.46 -0.31
N GLN A 417 23.17 -8.83 -0.01
CA GLN A 417 22.65 -9.01 1.34
C GLN A 417 22.42 -10.50 1.61
N ASP A 418 22.65 -10.89 2.86
CA ASP A 418 22.34 -12.23 3.38
C ASP A 418 21.51 -12.08 4.67
N HIS A 419 20.86 -13.16 5.10
CA HIS A 419 20.08 -13.17 6.33
C HIS A 419 20.99 -12.94 7.53
N VAL A 420 20.65 -11.93 8.34
CA VAL A 420 21.24 -11.78 9.68
C VAL A 420 20.70 -12.94 10.52
N SER A 421 21.58 -13.82 10.97
CA SER A 421 21.20 -14.95 11.83
C SER A 421 20.67 -14.40 13.15
N ASN A 422 19.42 -14.73 13.49
CA ASN A 422 18.85 -14.34 14.78
C ASN A 422 19.65 -15.01 15.90
N SER A 423 20.42 -14.21 16.64
CA SER A 423 21.26 -14.65 17.76
C SER A 423 20.47 -15.34 18.89
N GLN A 424 19.13 -15.23 18.89
CA GLN A 424 18.26 -15.92 19.84
C GLN A 424 18.17 -17.45 19.60
N GLU A 425 18.34 -17.94 18.37
CA GLU A 425 18.34 -19.40 18.12
C GLU A 425 19.67 -20.06 18.48
N THR A 426 20.77 -19.30 18.47
CA THR A 426 22.11 -19.82 18.80
C THR A 426 22.25 -20.11 20.30
N LEU A 427 21.56 -19.33 21.16
CA LEU A 427 21.53 -19.55 22.62
C LEU A 427 20.69 -20.77 23.05
N LEU A 428 19.64 -21.11 22.30
CA LEU A 428 18.83 -22.30 22.58
C LEU A 428 19.53 -23.60 22.13
N ARG A 429 20.34 -23.53 21.05
CA ARG A 429 21.16 -24.69 20.64
C ARG A 429 22.39 -24.91 21.53
N SER A 430 22.96 -23.87 22.15
CA SER A 430 24.06 -24.04 23.11
C SER A 430 23.60 -24.64 24.44
N HIS A 431 22.36 -24.40 24.87
CA HIS A 431 21.82 -25.02 26.09
C HIS A 431 21.34 -26.46 25.91
N ALA A 432 20.90 -26.86 24.71
CA ALA A 432 20.54 -28.26 24.43
C ALA A 432 21.76 -29.19 24.23
N GLY A 433 22.95 -28.64 23.97
CA GLY A 433 24.20 -29.39 23.79
C GLY A 433 25.06 -29.55 25.06
N MET A 434 24.68 -28.94 26.18
CA MET A 434 25.45 -28.99 27.45
C MET A 434 24.84 -29.89 28.52
N SER A 435 23.77 -30.64 28.22
CA SER A 435 23.16 -31.61 29.15
C SER A 435 23.45 -33.08 28.79
N SER A 436 24.52 -33.34 28.03
CA SER A 436 25.02 -34.70 27.78
C SER A 436 26.55 -34.75 27.80
N GLN A 437 27.15 -34.55 28.97
CA GLN A 437 28.41 -35.16 29.37
C GLN A 437 28.35 -35.50 30.86
#